data_AF-A0A6A6W258-F1
#
_entry.id   AF-A0A6A6W258-F1
#
_cell.length_a   1.000
_cell.length_b   1.000
_cell.length_c   1.000
_cell.angle_alpha   90.00
_cell.angle_beta   90.00
_cell.angle_gamma   90.00
#
_symmetry.space_group_name_H-M   'P 1'
#
loop_
_entity.id
_entity.type
_entity.pdbx_description
1 polymer ?
#
loop_
_entity_poly.entity_id
_entity_poly.type
_entity_poly.pdbx_seq_one_letter_code
_entity_poly.pdbx_strand_id
1 'polypeptide(L)'
;MRYHARNRPLVGWEFEEVRVGDVRFTNTLLARVTIAKVVDERRLVELFRVIPVVNDDPNWRCRSWIQQALAAIAHDQSCVSSCELDWARIEAFARQYVAEKTAAGRYAEHEDMLKPKPTYDLLEEKETIA
;
A
#
# COMPACT_ATOMS: atom_id res chain seq x y z
N MET A 1 -2.49 4.04 -11.20
CA MET A 1 -1.27 4.74 -10.72
C MET A 1 -0.81 4.11 -9.41
N ARG A 2 0.47 4.16 -9.08
CA ARG A 2 1.01 3.82 -7.75
C ARG A 2 1.73 5.04 -7.18
N TYR A 3 1.45 5.33 -5.91
CA TYR A 3 2.07 6.39 -5.14
C TYR A 3 2.79 5.75 -3.96
N HIS A 4 4.09 5.99 -3.79
CA HIS A 4 4.85 5.39 -2.69
C HIS A 4 6.08 6.21 -2.31
N ALA A 5 6.60 5.94 -1.11
CA ALA A 5 7.94 6.34 -0.73
C ALA A 5 8.93 5.21 -1.08
N ARG A 6 9.89 5.51 -1.96
CA ARG A 6 10.93 4.58 -2.40
C ARG A 6 12.27 4.98 -1.81
N ASN A 7 13.03 4.01 -1.31
CA ASN A 7 14.42 4.22 -0.94
C ASN A 7 15.30 3.95 -2.16
N ARG A 8 16.05 4.96 -2.60
CA ARG A 8 17.11 4.82 -3.60
C ARG A 8 18.45 4.74 -2.88
N PRO A 9 19.22 3.65 -3.09
CA PRO A 9 20.58 3.57 -2.57
C PRO A 9 21.37 4.84 -2.93
N LEU A 10 22.09 5.40 -1.95
CA LEU A 10 22.93 6.61 -2.05
C LEU A 10 22.19 7.96 -2.20
N VAL A 11 20.92 7.98 -2.62
CA VAL A 11 20.11 9.21 -2.75
C VAL A 11 19.21 9.40 -1.54
N GLY A 12 18.72 8.31 -0.97
CA GLY A 12 17.76 8.30 0.13
C GLY A 12 16.33 8.08 -0.33
N TRP A 13 15.37 8.43 0.52
CA TRP A 13 13.95 8.33 0.28
C TRP A 13 13.44 9.42 -0.65
N GLU A 14 12.54 9.04 -1.56
CA GLU A 14 11.83 9.92 -2.48
C GLU A 14 10.36 9.49 -2.60
N PHE A 15 9.49 10.44 -2.93
CA PHE A 15 8.12 10.16 -3.34
C PHE A 15 8.08 9.92 -4.85
N GLU A 16 7.46 8.82 -5.29
CA GLU A 16 7.26 8.54 -6.72
C GLU A 16 5.77 8.38 -7.05
N GLU A 17 5.36 8.98 -8.17
CA GLU A 17 4.10 8.68 -8.86
C GLU A 17 4.42 7.90 -10.12
N VAL A 18 4.07 6.61 -10.14
CA VAL A 18 4.45 5.73 -11.25
C VAL A 18 3.22 5.05 -11.86
N ARG A 19 3.18 5.05 -13.20
CA ARG A 19 2.25 4.18 -13.92
C ARG A 19 2.69 2.75 -13.73
N VAL A 20 1.85 1.98 -13.05
CA VAL A 20 1.96 0.53 -12.98
C VAL A 20 1.06 -0.06 -14.05
N GLY A 21 1.52 -1.13 -14.68
CA GLY A 21 0.69 -1.94 -15.57
C GLY A 21 -0.36 -2.70 -14.77
N ASP A 22 -0.56 -3.98 -15.07
CA ASP A 22 -1.48 -4.79 -14.28
C ASP A 22 -0.91 -5.05 -12.88
N VAL A 23 -1.51 -4.42 -11.87
CA VAL A 23 -1.13 -4.54 -10.46
C VAL A 23 -1.25 -5.97 -9.94
N ARG A 24 -2.03 -6.83 -10.61
CA ARG A 24 -2.16 -8.26 -10.28
C ARG A 24 -0.87 -9.03 -10.54
N PHE A 25 -0.04 -8.56 -11.47
CA PHE A 25 1.15 -9.26 -11.94
C PHE A 25 2.44 -8.47 -11.66
N THR A 26 2.37 -7.43 -10.84
CA THR A 26 3.56 -6.64 -10.49
C THR A 26 4.45 -7.46 -9.54
N ASN A 27 5.60 -7.95 -10.03
CA ASN A 27 6.48 -8.86 -9.29
C ASN A 27 7.05 -8.27 -7.98
N THR A 28 7.10 -6.95 -7.84
CA THR A 28 7.53 -6.29 -6.60
C THR A 28 6.45 -6.23 -5.51
N LEU A 29 5.26 -6.78 -5.74
CA LEU A 29 4.15 -6.79 -4.78
C LEU A 29 3.92 -8.22 -4.25
N LEU A 30 3.76 -8.36 -2.94
CA LEU A 30 3.44 -9.63 -2.29
C LEU A 30 1.92 -9.86 -2.24
N ALA A 31 1.15 -8.82 -1.92
CA ALA A 31 -0.30 -8.86 -1.79
C ALA A 31 -0.90 -7.48 -2.09
N ARG A 32 -2.22 -7.43 -2.24
CA ARG A 32 -3.02 -6.19 -2.32
C ARG A 32 -4.08 -6.22 -1.22
N VAL A 33 -4.29 -5.08 -0.56
CA VAL A 33 -5.32 -4.93 0.47
C VAL A 33 -6.14 -3.69 0.14
N THR A 34 -7.44 -3.86 -0.12
CA THR A 34 -8.37 -2.74 -0.28
C THR A 34 -8.77 -2.23 1.09
N ILE A 35 -8.50 -0.95 1.35
CA ILE A 35 -8.79 -0.31 2.65
C ILE A 35 -9.75 0.87 2.51
N ALA A 36 -10.03 1.35 1.31
CA ALA A 36 -10.91 2.50 1.10
C ALA A 36 -11.54 2.49 -0.30
N LYS A 37 -12.71 3.12 -0.42
CA LYS A 37 -13.29 3.51 -1.72
C LYS A 37 -13.01 5.00 -1.95
N VAL A 38 -12.37 5.30 -3.08
CA VAL A 38 -11.99 6.67 -3.47
C VAL A 38 -13.18 7.35 -4.14
N VAL A 39 -13.49 8.58 -3.73
CA VAL A 39 -14.57 9.40 -4.32
C VAL A 39 -14.04 10.67 -4.99
N ASP A 40 -12.87 11.16 -4.58
CA ASP A 40 -12.15 12.23 -5.28
C ASP A 40 -10.66 11.86 -5.40
N GLU A 41 -10.30 11.28 -6.55
CA GLU A 41 -8.92 10.86 -6.83
C GLU A 41 -7.97 12.06 -6.92
N ARG A 42 -8.41 13.19 -7.49
CA ARG A 42 -7.54 14.37 -7.65
C ARG A 42 -7.14 14.90 -6.27
N ARG A 43 -8.11 15.01 -5.35
CA ARG A 43 -7.87 15.43 -3.97
C ARG A 43 -6.93 14.47 -3.24
N LEU A 44 -7.14 13.16 -3.39
CA LEU A 44 -6.27 12.14 -2.80
C LEU A 44 -4.81 12.29 -3.27
N VAL A 45 -4.60 12.52 -4.56
CA VAL A 45 -3.27 12.71 -5.14
C VAL A 45 -2.62 14.00 -4.65
N GLU A 46 -3.38 15.08 -4.53
CA GLU A 46 -2.89 16.35 -3.95
C GLU A 46 -2.40 16.16 -2.51
N LEU A 47 -3.12 15.36 -1.70
CA LEU A 47 -2.67 15.01 -0.35
C LEU A 47 -1.35 14.23 -0.38
N PHE A 48 -1.22 13.23 -1.27
CA PHE A 48 0.00 12.43 -1.36
C PHE A 48 1.25 13.25 -1.70
N ARG A 49 1.10 14.23 -2.59
CA ARG A 49 2.20 15.10 -3.05
C ARG A 49 2.79 15.99 -1.96
N VAL A 50 1.97 16.36 -0.96
CA VAL A 50 2.40 17.28 0.11
C VAL A 50 2.92 16.56 1.35
N ILE A 51 2.80 15.23 1.42
CA ILE A 51 3.33 14.46 2.55
C ILE A 51 4.86 14.45 2.48
N PRO A 52 5.55 14.84 3.56
CA PRO A 52 7.00 14.91 3.56
C PRO A 52 7.64 13.53 3.48
N VAL A 53 8.75 13.47 2.74
CA VAL A 53 9.68 12.34 2.74
C VAL A 53 10.94 12.78 3.47
N VAL A 54 11.31 12.04 4.51
CA VAL A 54 12.34 12.46 5.49
C VAL A 54 13.59 11.60 5.29
N ASN A 55 14.73 12.26 5.06
CA ASN A 55 16.02 11.61 4.75
C ASN A 55 17.03 11.65 5.90
N ASP A 56 16.85 12.59 6.82
CA ASP A 56 17.70 12.86 7.97
C ASP A 56 17.31 12.06 9.23
N ASP A 57 16.28 11.22 9.14
CA ASP A 57 15.85 10.33 10.22
C ASP A 57 16.14 8.85 9.90
N PRO A 58 17.07 8.19 10.63
CA PRO A 58 17.42 6.80 10.41
C PRO A 58 16.30 5.81 10.82
N ASN A 59 15.25 6.25 11.48
CA ASN A 59 14.07 5.45 11.81
C ASN A 59 12.94 5.62 10.79
N TRP A 60 13.04 6.59 9.88
CA TRP A 60 12.02 6.80 8.86
C TRP A 60 12.00 5.65 7.84
N ARG A 61 10.80 5.19 7.50
CA ARG A 61 10.56 4.08 6.58
C ARG A 61 9.43 4.43 5.62
N CYS A 62 9.27 3.67 4.53
CA CYS A 62 8.08 3.76 3.69
C CYS A 62 6.76 3.60 4.47
N ARG A 63 6.78 2.82 5.55
CA ARG A 63 5.65 2.67 6.48
C ARG A 63 5.30 3.97 7.22
N SER A 64 6.30 4.78 7.56
CA SER A 64 6.11 6.11 8.14
C SER A 64 5.33 7.02 7.18
N TRP A 65 5.64 6.95 5.88
CA TRP A 65 4.90 7.67 4.84
C TRP A 65 3.45 7.20 4.73
N ILE A 66 3.20 5.88 4.73
CA ILE A 66 1.83 5.35 4.67
C ILE A 66 1.01 5.79 5.90
N GLN A 67 1.60 5.72 7.10
CA GLN A 67 0.93 6.19 8.32
C GLN A 67 0.52 7.66 8.21
N GLN A 68 1.41 8.53 7.70
CA GLN A 68 1.11 9.94 7.47
C GLN A 68 0.05 10.14 6.38
N ALA A 69 0.08 9.33 5.32
CA ALA A 69 -0.91 9.38 4.24
C ALA A 69 -2.32 9.04 4.74
N LEU A 70 -2.45 7.98 5.54
CA LEU A 70 -3.73 7.62 6.14
C LEU A 70 -4.23 8.69 7.11
N ALA A 71 -3.34 9.30 7.90
CA ALA A 71 -3.69 10.41 8.77
C ALA A 71 -4.16 11.65 7.98
N ALA A 72 -3.50 11.98 6.86
CA ALA A 72 -3.90 13.08 5.99
C ALA A 72 -5.27 12.84 5.34
N ILE A 73 -5.53 11.61 4.87
CA ILE A 73 -6.85 11.20 4.35
C ILE A 73 -7.93 11.32 5.43
N ALA A 74 -7.64 10.83 6.65
CA ALA A 74 -8.57 10.88 7.77
C ALA A 74 -8.91 12.32 8.18
N HIS A 75 -7.94 13.23 8.09
CA HIS A 75 -8.14 14.66 8.37
C HIS A 75 -8.90 15.36 7.24
N ASP A 76 -8.67 15.00 5.98
CA ASP A 76 -9.33 15.61 4.83
C ASP A 76 -10.83 15.30 4.74
N GLN A 77 -11.24 14.08 5.13
CA GLN A 77 -12.64 13.62 5.17
C GLN A 77 -13.43 13.76 3.85
N SER A 78 -12.78 14.04 2.72
CA SER A 78 -13.46 14.36 1.46
C SER A 78 -13.04 13.48 0.28
N CYS A 79 -11.85 12.86 0.31
CA CYS A 79 -11.35 12.06 -0.81
C CYS A 79 -11.78 10.58 -0.80
N VAL A 80 -12.26 10.05 0.32
CA VAL A 80 -12.70 8.65 0.47
C VAL A 80 -14.07 8.56 1.14
N SER A 81 -14.81 7.47 0.88
CA SER A 81 -16.06 7.16 1.56
C SER A 81 -15.88 6.01 2.57
N SER A 82 -16.31 4.79 2.23
CA SER A 82 -16.07 3.60 3.05
C SER A 82 -14.57 3.37 3.19
N CYS A 83 -14.04 3.42 4.42
CA CYS A 83 -12.62 3.30 4.68
C CYS A 83 -12.29 2.64 6.03
N GLU A 84 -11.15 1.97 6.06
CA GLU A 84 -10.35 1.63 7.24
C GLU A 84 -9.06 2.44 7.11
N LEU A 85 -8.77 3.31 8.08
CA LEU A 85 -7.63 4.23 8.05
C LEU A 85 -6.71 4.04 9.26
N ASP A 86 -7.02 3.11 10.17
CA ASP A 86 -6.13 2.75 11.27
C ASP A 86 -4.91 1.99 10.74
N TRP A 87 -3.78 2.70 10.69
CA TRP A 87 -2.52 2.13 10.25
C TRP A 87 -2.11 0.89 11.07
N ALA A 88 -2.35 0.88 12.38
CA ALA A 88 -1.94 -0.24 13.23
C ALA A 88 -2.70 -1.52 12.85
N ARG A 89 -4.01 -1.40 12.62
CA ARG A 89 -4.85 -2.52 12.14
C ARG A 89 -4.45 -2.96 10.73
N ILE A 90 -4.29 -2.01 9.80
CA ILE A 90 -3.94 -2.31 8.40
C ILE A 90 -2.58 -3.02 8.32
N GLU A 91 -1.57 -2.52 9.05
CA GLU A 91 -0.23 -3.11 9.05
C GLU A 91 -0.23 -4.51 9.64
N ALA A 92 -0.87 -4.69 10.80
CA ALA A 92 -0.97 -5.99 11.46
C ALA A 92 -1.65 -7.01 10.53
N PHE A 93 -2.79 -6.64 9.94
CA PHE A 93 -3.51 -7.48 9.00
C PHE A 93 -2.66 -7.84 7.78
N ALA A 94 -2.07 -6.86 7.11
CA ALA A 94 -1.30 -7.10 5.88
C ALA A 94 -0.10 -8.02 6.13
N ARG A 95 0.58 -7.87 7.28
CA ARG A 95 1.69 -8.75 7.69
C ARG A 95 1.21 -10.17 7.94
N GLN A 96 0.12 -10.34 8.68
CA GLN A 96 -0.45 -11.65 8.97
C GLN A 96 -0.89 -12.33 7.68
N TYR A 97 -1.65 -11.64 6.84
CA TYR A 97 -2.14 -12.17 5.56
C TYR A 97 -0.98 -12.64 4.66
N VAL A 98 0.08 -11.86 4.52
CA VAL A 98 1.27 -12.27 3.74
C VAL A 98 1.99 -13.46 4.40
N ALA A 99 2.09 -13.50 5.73
CA ALA A 99 2.69 -14.63 6.44
C ALA A 99 1.91 -15.94 6.21
N GLU A 100 0.57 -15.89 6.27
CA GLU A 100 -0.31 -17.02 5.98
C GLU A 100 -0.17 -17.49 4.53
N LYS A 101 -0.12 -16.57 3.56
CA LYS A 101 0.14 -16.92 2.16
C LYS A 101 1.52 -17.56 1.98
N THR A 102 2.53 -17.06 2.69
CA THR A 102 3.88 -17.64 2.67
C THR A 102 3.86 -19.06 3.22
N ALA A 103 3.22 -19.30 4.37
CA ALA A 103 3.09 -20.63 4.96
C ALA A 103 2.32 -21.61 4.05
N ALA A 104 1.36 -21.11 3.27
CA ALA A 104 0.63 -21.87 2.26
C ALA A 104 1.42 -22.10 0.94
N GLY A 105 2.71 -21.73 0.90
CA GLY A 105 3.58 -21.94 -0.27
C GLY A 105 3.36 -20.93 -1.41
N ARG A 106 2.61 -19.85 -1.20
CA ARG A 106 2.27 -18.87 -2.26
C ARG A 106 3.49 -18.24 -2.93
N TYR A 107 4.64 -18.24 -2.29
CA TYR A 107 5.88 -17.60 -2.77
C TYR A 107 7.06 -18.59 -2.81
N ALA A 108 6.79 -19.89 -2.85
CA ALA A 108 7.83 -20.93 -2.80
C ALA A 108 8.65 -20.98 -4.09
N GLU A 109 7.97 -21.04 -5.24
CA GLU A 109 8.62 -21.15 -6.55
C GLU A 109 8.46 -19.91 -7.42
N HIS A 110 9.27 -19.81 -8.47
CA HIS A 110 9.19 -18.70 -9.42
C HIS A 110 7.82 -18.66 -10.12
N GLU A 111 7.28 -19.80 -10.55
CA GLU A 111 5.96 -19.86 -11.20
C GLU A 111 4.84 -19.41 -10.25
N ASP A 112 4.97 -19.68 -8.95
CA ASP A 112 4.02 -19.19 -7.97
C ASP A 112 4.05 -17.67 -7.91
N MET A 113 5.23 -17.06 -7.89
CA MET A 113 5.39 -15.61 -7.89
C MET A 113 4.77 -14.92 -9.11
N LEU A 114 4.62 -15.62 -10.24
CA LEU A 114 3.96 -15.11 -11.46
C LEU A 114 2.43 -15.13 -11.39
N LYS A 115 1.83 -15.88 -10.47
CA LYS A 115 0.36 -15.90 -10.27
C LYS A 115 -0.16 -14.52 -9.84
N PRO A 116 -1.45 -14.20 -10.08
CA PRO A 116 -2.08 -12.97 -9.58
C PRO A 116 -1.86 -12.75 -8.09
N LYS A 117 -1.51 -11.54 -7.67
CA LYS A 117 -1.21 -11.25 -6.27
C LYS A 117 -2.45 -11.48 -5.40
N PRO A 118 -2.32 -12.20 -4.27
CA PRO A 118 -3.40 -12.37 -3.30
C PRO A 118 -3.99 -11.00 -2.95
N THR A 119 -5.32 -10.91 -2.95
CA THR A 119 -6.03 -9.63 -2.80
C THR A 119 -7.12 -9.77 -1.78
N TYR A 120 -7.10 -8.92 -0.77
CA TYR A 120 -8.09 -8.94 0.30
C TYR A 120 -8.83 -7.61 0.35
N ASP A 121 -10.15 -7.65 0.44
CA ASP A 121 -10.95 -6.47 0.73
C ASP A 121 -11.18 -6.40 2.24
N LEU A 122 -10.50 -5.45 2.90
CA LEU A 122 -10.59 -5.27 4.35
C LEU A 122 -11.92 -4.62 4.76
N LEU A 123 -12.63 -3.99 3.81
CA LEU A 123 -13.95 -3.39 4.06
C LEU A 123 -15.05 -4.46 4.04
N GLU A 124 -14.88 -5.48 3.20
CA GLU A 124 -15.83 -6.60 3.08
C GLU A 124 -15.37 -7.88 3.80
N GLU A 125 -14.22 -7.81 4.46
CA GLU A 125 -13.58 -8.90 5.22
C GLU A 125 -13.49 -10.21 4.42
N LYS A 126 -13.09 -10.12 3.15
CA LYS A 126 -12.99 -11.27 2.26
C LYS A 126 -11.84 -11.19 1.28
N GLU A 127 -11.30 -12.36 0.95
CA GLU A 127 -10.37 -12.49 -0.16
C GLU A 127 -11.13 -12.37 -1.49
N THR A 128 -10.57 -11.62 -2.44
CA THR A 128 -11.17 -11.37 -3.74
C THR A 128 -10.21 -11.81 -4.85
N ILE A 129 -10.77 -12.39 -5.91
CA ILE A 129 -10.05 -12.73 -7.14
C ILE A 129 -10.26 -11.55 -8.09
N ALA A 130 -9.53 -10.46 -7.86
CA ALA A 130 -9.52 -9.31 -8.77
C ALA A 130 -8.47 -9.49 -9.86
#